data_AF-A0A3D2UHD4-F1
#
_entry.id   AF-A0A3D2UHD4-F1
#
_cell.length_a   1.000
_cell.length_b   1.000
_cell.length_c   1.000
_cell.angle_alpha   90.00
_cell.angle_beta   90.00
_cell.angle_gamma   90.00
#
_symmetry.space_group_name_H-M   'P 1'
#
loop_
_entity.id
_entity.type
_entity.pdbx_description
1 polymer ?
#
loop_
_entity_poly.entity_id
_entity_poly.type
_entity_poly.pdbx_seq_one_letter_code
_entity_poly.pdbx_strand_id
1 'polypeptide(L)' 'MATEYIYWAMTSVLGGQRNRASEIQHEWKLNTRAKVQETDTAIYRLLTDPAYSFPEALPDGGYRR' A
#
# COMPACT_ATOMS: atom_id res chain seq x y z
N MET A 1 -7.17 13.13 -2.16
CA MET A 1 -7.87 13.07 -0.86
C MET A 1 -7.12 12.11 0.08
N ALA A 2 -7.21 12.25 1.41
CA ALA A 2 -6.41 11.44 2.36
C ALA A 2 -6.69 9.93 2.27
N THR A 3 -7.95 9.52 2.08
CA THR A 3 -8.35 8.11 1.95
C THR A 3 -7.69 7.41 0.77
N GLU A 4 -7.63 8.08 -0.38
CA GLU A 4 -7.05 7.53 -1.60
C GLU A 4 -5.53 7.38 -1.49
N TYR A 5 -4.86 8.33 -0.84
CA TYR A 5 -3.44 8.24 -0.55
C TYR A 5 -3.11 7.05 0.37
N ILE A 6 -3.91 6.85 1.43
CA ILE A 6 -3.77 5.67 2.31
C ILE A 6 -3.99 4.38 1.52
N TYR A 7 -5.02 4.32 0.66
CA TYR A 7 -5.28 3.18 -0.21
C TYR A 7 -4.08 2.86 -1.12
N TRP A 8 -3.55 3.87 -1.82
CA TRP A 8 -2.42 3.69 -2.73
C TRP A 8 -1.16 3.24 -2.00
N ALA A 9 -0.84 3.85 -0.86
CA ALA A 9 0.31 3.47 -0.04
C ALA A 9 0.15 2.06 0.54
N MET A 10 -0.99 1.76 1.16
CA MET A 10 -1.26 0.47 1.80
C MET A 10 -1.21 -0.69 0.80
N THR A 11 -1.94 -0.56 -0.31
CA THR A 11 -1.94 -1.62 -1.33
C THR A 11 -0.59 -1.78 -2.01
N SER A 12 0.23 -0.73 -2.11
CA SER A 12 1.60 -0.83 -2.61
C SER A 12 2.53 -1.54 -1.62
N VAL A 13 2.42 -1.24 -0.32
CA VAL A 13 3.16 -1.92 0.77
C VAL A 13 2.83 -3.42 0.83
N LEU A 14 1.56 -3.77 0.59
CA LEU A 14 1.08 -5.16 0.52
C LEU A 14 1.32 -5.83 -0.84
N GLY A 15 1.85 -5.10 -1.83
CA GLY A 15 2.25 -5.65 -3.13
C GLY A 15 1.14 -5.70 -4.20
N GLY A 16 -0.07 -5.22 -3.91
CA GLY A 16 -1.20 -5.21 -4.85
C GLY A 16 -1.01 -4.35 -6.09
N GLN A 17 -0.08 -3.39 -6.05
CA GLN A 17 0.21 -2.48 -7.18
C GLN A 17 1.48 -2.84 -7.97
N ARG A 18 2.18 -3.93 -7.62
CA ARG A 18 3.54 -4.24 -8.13
C ARG A 18 3.62 -4.24 -9.66
N ASN A 19 2.61 -4.79 -10.33
CA ASN A 19 2.61 -5.00 -11.79
C ASN A 19 1.77 -3.97 -12.55
N ARG A 20 1.35 -2.88 -11.90
CA ARG A 20 0.40 -1.90 -12.46
C ARG A 20 1.03 -0.57 -12.87
N ALA A 21 2.35 -0.46 -12.81
CA ALA A 21 3.06 0.81 -13.04
C ALA A 21 2.68 1.49 -14.37
N SER A 22 2.56 0.73 -15.46
CA SER A 22 2.17 1.27 -16.77
C SER A 22 0.79 1.92 -16.78
N GLU A 23 -0.13 1.44 -15.95
CA GLU A 23 -1.49 1.98 -15.83
C GLU A 23 -1.52 3.17 -14.86
N ILE A 24 -0.87 3.04 -13.69
CA ILE A 24 -1.13 3.95 -12.56
C ILE A 24 -0.06 5.02 -12.35
N GLN A 25 1.10 4.96 -13.02
CA GLN A 25 2.25 5.83 -12.71
C GLN A 25 1.99 7.34 -12.87
N HIS A 26 0.97 7.71 -13.65
CA HIS A 26 0.56 9.09 -13.83
C HIS A 26 -0.17 9.65 -12.59
N GLU A 27 -0.70 8.78 -11.73
CA GLU A 27 -1.35 9.11 -10.46
C GLU A 27 -0.49 8.71 -9.26
N TRP A 28 0.11 7.51 -9.30
CA TRP A 28 0.85 6.91 -8.19
C TRP A 28 2.13 6.19 -8.64
N LYS A 29 3.28 6.77 -8.30
CA LYS A 29 4.61 6.25 -8.70
C LYS A 29 5.17 5.18 -7.76
N LEU A 30 4.72 5.16 -6.50
CA LEU A 30 5.27 4.30 -5.45
C LEU A 30 4.57 2.93 -5.41
N ASN A 31 4.46 2.29 -6.57
CA ASN A 31 3.63 1.09 -6.77
C ASN A 31 4.19 -0.22 -6.13
N THR A 32 5.28 -0.14 -5.38
CA THR A 32 5.91 -1.29 -4.71
C THR A 32 6.28 -0.94 -3.27
N ARG A 33 6.33 -1.96 -2.41
CA ARG A 33 6.79 -1.81 -1.02
C ARG A 33 8.13 -1.08 -0.91
N ALA A 34 9.11 -1.47 -1.72
CA ALA A 34 10.44 -0.86 -1.73
C ALA A 34 10.37 0.64 -2.03
N LYS A 35 9.62 1.04 -3.08
CA LYS A 35 9.47 2.45 -3.43
C LYS A 35 8.81 3.27 -2.31
N VAL A 36 7.79 2.72 -1.66
CA VAL A 36 7.14 3.39 -0.51
C VAL A 36 8.13 3.50 0.65
N GLN A 37 8.82 2.43 1.01
CA GLN A 37 9.78 2.39 2.11
C GLN A 37 10.96 3.36 1.89
N GLU A 38 11.46 3.47 0.67
CA GLU A 38 12.62 4.31 0.32
C GLU A 38 12.26 5.79 0.15
N THR A 39 11.06 6.10 -0.34
CA THR A 39 10.67 7.49 -0.68
C THR A 39 9.80 8.12 0.40
N ASP A 40 8.79 7.39 0.88
CA ASP A 40 7.80 7.89 1.83
C ASP A 40 7.90 7.13 3.16
N THR A 41 9.00 7.41 3.86
CA THR A 41 9.34 6.71 5.10
C THR A 41 8.31 6.93 6.21
N ALA A 42 7.61 8.08 6.21
CA ALA A 42 6.60 8.40 7.21
C ALA A 42 5.34 7.54 7.04
N ILE A 43 4.80 7.44 5.81
CA ILE A 43 3.63 6.59 5.57
C ILE A 43 3.98 5.11 5.74
N TYR A 44 5.18 4.70 5.30
CA TYR A 44 5.63 3.32 5.51
C TYR A 44 5.66 2.97 7.00
N ARG A 45 6.27 3.82 7.84
CA ARG A 45 6.29 3.62 9.29
C ARG A 45 4.88 3.55 9.87
N LEU A 46 4.00 4.49 9.51
CA LEU A 46 2.61 4.49 10.00
C LEU A 46 1.86 3.20 9.63
N LEU A 47 1.93 2.77 8.36
CA LEU A 47 1.18 1.64 7.84
C LEU A 47 1.75 0.27 8.25
N THR A 48 3.00 0.23 8.73
CA THR A 48 3.65 -1.00 9.21
C THR A 48 3.82 -1.04 10.73
N ASP A 49 3.36 -0.01 11.43
CA ASP A 49 3.42 0.04 12.89
C ASP A 49 2.27 -0.81 13.48
N PRO A 50 2.61 -1.88 14.24
CA PRO A 50 1.62 -2.80 14.79
C PRO A 50 0.67 -2.11 15.79
N ALA A 51 1.02 -0.94 16.34
CA ALA A 51 0.15 -0.20 17.26
C ALA A 51 -1.18 0.24 16.61
N TYR A 52 -1.21 0.41 15.29
CA TYR A 52 -2.40 0.91 14.57
C TYR A 52 -3.23 -0.18 13.89
N SER A 53 -2.82 -1.46 13.98
CA SER A 53 -3.58 -2.61 13.46
C SER A 53 -4.00 -2.49 11.98
N PHE A 54 -3.12 -1.94 11.13
CA PHE A 54 -3.34 -1.94 9.68
C PHE A 54 -3.30 -3.37 9.10
N PRO A 55 -3.94 -3.62 7.94
CA PRO A 55 -3.94 -4.95 7.33
C PRO A 55 -2.52 -5.43 6.98
N GLU A 56 -2.21 -6.69 7.23
CA GLU A 56 -0.90 -7.29 6.88
C GLU A 56 -0.93 -8.09 5.57
N ALA A 57 -2.13 -8.38 5.05
CA ALA A 57 -2.36 -9.15 3.85
C ALA A 57 -3.44 -8.51 2.97
N LEU A 58 -3.38 -8.77 1.67
CA LEU A 58 -4.45 -8.40 0.75
C LEU A 58 -5.67 -9.31 0.95
N PRO A 59 -6.88 -8.80 0.70
CA PRO A 59 -8.07 -9.61 0.48
C PRO A 59 -7.82 -10.77 -0.49
N ASP A 60 -8.14 -11.99 -0.08
CA ASP A 60 -8.05 -13.21 -0.90
C ASP A 60 -9.43 -13.81 -1.24
N GLY A 61 -10.50 -13.25 -0.68
CA GLY A 61 -11.88 -13.74 -0.87
C GLY A 61 -12.26 -14.92 0.03
N GLY A 62 -11.34 -15.47 0.83
CA GLY A 62 -11.53 -16.62 1.70
C GLY A 62 -12.12 -16.26 3.07
N TYR A 63 -13.29 -15.63 3.10
CA TYR A 63 -13.91 -15.19 4.36
C TYR A 63 -14.74 -16.29 5.02
N ARG A 64 -14.66 -16.40 6.35
CA ARG A 64 -15.55 -17.25 7.15
C ARG A 64 -16.97 -16.68 7.05
N ARG A 65 -17.95 -17.54 6.76
CA ARG A 65 -19.38 -17.20 6.78
C ARG A 65 -19.94 -17.27 8.19
#